data_AF-A0A526XMC7-F1
#
_entry.id   AF-A0A526XMC7-F1
#
_cell.length_a   1.000
_cell.length_b   1.000
_cell.length_c   1.000
_cell.angle_alpha   90.00
_cell.angle_beta   90.00
_cell.angle_gamma   90.00
#
_symmetry.space_group_name_H-M   'P 1'
#
loop_
_entity.id
_entity.type
_entity.pdbx_description
1 polymer ?
#
loop_
_entity_poly.entity_id
_entity_poly.type
_entity_poly.pdbx_seq_one_letter_code
_entity_poly.pdbx_strand_id
1 'polypeptide(L)' 'AGLPHLLFRHGLPNCIDILVVYATLQIANAILLEAGLSFLGLGIAPPEASWGNMLNLARSTVVLEQYP' A
#
# COMPACT_ATOMS: atom_id res chain seq x y z
N ALA A 1 -19.30 28.65 17.48
CA ALA A 1 -18.93 27.46 16.70
C ALA A 1 -17.49 27.07 17.07
N GLY A 2 -17.24 25.81 17.42
CA GLY A 2 -15.88 25.38 17.81
C GLY A 2 -14.95 25.22 16.61
N LEU A 3 -13.65 25.39 16.82
CA LEU A 3 -12.60 25.11 15.82
C LEU A 3 -12.78 23.76 15.09
N PRO A 4 -13.08 22.62 15.77
CA PRO A 4 -13.31 21.37 15.06
C PRO A 4 -14.51 21.43 14.10
N HIS A 5 -15.58 22.13 14.45
CA HIS A 5 -16.73 22.29 13.55
C HIS A 5 -16.34 23.05 12.27
N LEU A 6 -15.52 24.09 12.38
CA LEU A 6 -15.07 24.87 11.23
C LEU A 6 -14.13 24.05 10.33
N LEU A 7 -13.17 23.35 10.93
CA LEU A 7 -12.25 22.48 10.20
C LEU A 7 -12.97 21.35 9.46
N PHE A 8 -13.83 20.59 10.12
CA PHE A 8 -14.48 19.43 9.48
C PHE A 8 -15.61 19.81 8.52
N ARG A 9 -16.32 20.92 8.75
CA ARG A 9 -17.42 21.34 7.89
C ARG A 9 -17.02 22.25 6.73
N HIS A 10 -15.90 22.98 6.86
CA HIS A 10 -15.47 23.95 5.85
C HIS A 10 -14.06 23.67 5.33
N GLY A 11 -13.10 23.33 6.20
CA GLY A 11 -11.72 23.04 5.80
C GLY A 11 -11.56 21.72 5.06
N LEU A 12 -12.02 20.62 5.66
CA LEU A 12 -11.88 19.27 5.12
C LEU A 12 -12.57 19.12 3.75
N PRO A 13 -13.81 19.59 3.53
CA PRO A 13 -14.46 19.47 2.23
C PRO A 13 -13.81 20.34 1.15
N ASN A 14 -13.16 21.45 1.51
CA ASN A 14 -12.52 22.36 0.56
C ASN A 14 -11.18 21.81 0.03
N CYS A 15 -10.49 20.98 0.82
CA CYS A 15 -9.20 20.41 0.42
C CYS A 15 -9.29 18.91 0.07
N ILE A 16 -10.48 18.32 -0.01
CA ILE A 16 -10.62 16.88 -0.20
C ILE A 16 -10.02 16.42 -1.54
N ASP A 17 -10.17 17.21 -2.60
CA ASP A 17 -9.68 16.87 -3.94
C ASP A 17 -8.17 16.69 -3.95
N ILE A 18 -7.44 17.64 -3.34
CA ILE A 18 -5.98 17.57 -3.26
C ILE A 18 -5.52 16.47 -2.29
N LEU A 19 -6.26 16.25 -1.20
CA LEU A 19 -5.97 15.17 -0.25
C LEU A 19 -6.12 13.79 -0.89
N VAL A 20 -7.12 13.61 -1.77
CA VAL A 20 -7.31 12.34 -2.49
C VAL A 20 -6.14 12.07 -3.42
N VAL A 21 -5.72 13.05 -4.22
CA VAL A 21 -4.54 12.91 -5.11
C VAL A 21 -3.28 12.62 -4.30
N TYR A 22 -3.07 13.33 -3.19
CA TYR A 22 -1.93 13.06 -2.32
C TYR A 22 -1.98 11.66 -1.71
N ALA A 23 -3.16 11.22 -1.26
CA ALA A 23 -3.35 9.89 -0.68
C ALA A 23 -3.04 8.78 -1.69
N THR A 24 -3.42 8.91 -2.97
CA THR A 24 -3.10 7.89 -3.98
C THR A 24 -1.60 7.79 -4.25
N LEU A 25 -0.89 8.92 -4.29
CA LEU A 25 0.58 8.93 -4.39
C LEU A 25 1.23 8.26 -3.18
N GLN A 26 0.68 8.48 -1.98
CA GLN A 26 1.19 7.83 -0.77
C GLN A 26 0.92 6.33 -0.73
N ILE A 27 -0.23 5.88 -1.24
CA ILE A 27 -0.53 4.46 -1.40
C ILE A 27 0.49 3.80 -2.34
N ALA A 28 0.79 4.42 -3.48
CA ALA A 28 1.80 3.89 -4.40
C ALA A 28 3.18 3.76 -3.73
N ASN A 29 3.58 4.78 -2.96
CA ASN A 29 4.83 4.74 -2.20
C ASN A 29 4.83 3.63 -1.12
N ALA A 30 3.73 3.46 -0.40
CA ALA A 30 3.59 2.42 0.61
C ALA A 30 3.70 1.01 0.02
N ILE A 31 3.11 0.76 -1.16
CA ILE A 31 3.22 -0.52 -1.88
C ILE A 31 4.68 -0.80 -2.25
N LEU A 32 5.39 0.19 -2.82
CA LEU A 32 6.80 0.04 -3.19
C LEU A 32 7.68 -0.24 -1.96
N LEU A 33 7.40 0.43 -0.85
CA LEU A 33 8.12 0.22 0.40
C LEU A 33 7.87 -1.18 0.98
N GLU A 34 6.62 -1.64 1.03
CA GLU A 34 6.29 -3.00 1.49
C GLU A 34 6.93 -4.05 0.58
N ALA A 35 6.84 -3.89 -0.73
CA ALA A 35 7.47 -4.80 -1.69
C ALA A 35 9.00 -4.82 -1.55
N GLY A 36 9.63 -3.67 -1.33
CA GLY A 36 11.07 -3.55 -1.08
C GLY A 36 11.51 -4.23 0.21
N LEU A 37 10.76 -4.04 1.31
CA LEU A 37 11.02 -4.72 2.58
C LEU A 37 10.83 -6.24 2.47
N SER A 38 9.75 -6.68 1.83
CA SER A 38 9.48 -8.10 1.54
C SER A 38 10.57 -8.73 0.66
N PHE A 39 11.12 -8.00 -0.32
CA PHE A 39 12.25 -8.45 -1.12
C PHE A 39 13.54 -8.63 -0.29
N LEU A 40 13.78 -7.74 0.68
CA LEU A 40 14.90 -7.85 1.62
C LEU A 40 14.67 -8.90 2.73
N GLY A 41 13.53 -9.58 2.74
CA GLY A 41 13.16 -10.57 3.76
C GLY A 41 12.70 -9.97 5.09
N LEU A 42 12.44 -8.66 5.13
CA LEU A 42 11.94 -7.92 6.30
C LEU A 42 10.43 -7.66 6.25
N GLY A 43 9.76 -8.15 5.21
CA GLY A 43 8.31 -8.08 5.05
C GLY A 43 7.57 -9.24 5.69
N ILE A 44 6.34 -9.47 5.24
CA ILE A 44 5.49 -10.53 5.78
C ILE A 44 6.08 -11.88 5.39
N ALA A 45 6.26 -12.81 6.33
CA ALA A 45 6.80 -14.12 6.02
C ALA A 45 5.76 -15.00 5.28
N PRO A 46 6.16 -15.81 4.28
CA PRO A 46 5.28 -16.85 3.72
C PRO A 46 4.74 -17.75 4.84
N PRO A 47 3.47 -18.24 4.81
CA PRO A 47 2.55 -18.34 3.66
C PRO A 47 1.55 -17.18 3.51
N GLU A 48 1.62 -16.15 4.36
CA GLU A 48 0.70 -15.02 4.26
C GLU A 48 0.96 -14.20 2.99
N ALA A 49 -0.12 -13.84 2.29
CA ALA A 49 -0.05 -13.10 1.04
C ALA A 49 0.27 -11.63 1.30
N SER A 50 1.46 -11.20 0.88
CA SER A 50 1.87 -9.80 0.76
C SER A 50 2.11 -9.44 -0.69
N TRP A 51 2.07 -8.15 -1.06
CA TRP A 51 2.30 -7.74 -2.44
C TRP A 51 3.73 -8.08 -2.88
N GLY A 52 4.72 -7.92 -2.00
CA GLY A 52 6.09 -8.35 -2.25
C GLY A 52 6.28 -9.86 -2.39
N ASN A 53 5.65 -10.66 -1.52
CA ASN A 53 5.71 -12.12 -1.62
C ASN A 53 5.05 -12.64 -2.88
N MET A 54 3.89 -12.09 -3.27
CA MET A 54 3.21 -12.48 -4.51
C MET A 54 4.06 -12.16 -5.74
N LEU A 55 4.71 -11.00 -5.78
CA LEU A 55 5.62 -10.63 -6.87
C LEU A 55 6.86 -11.55 -6.95
N ASN A 56 7.41 -11.94 -5.78
CA ASN A 56 8.52 -12.88 -5.71
C ASN A 56 8.12 -14.30 -6.12
N LEU A 57 6.95 -14.78 -5.69
CA LEU A 57 6.39 -16.07 -6.09
C LEU A 57 6.13 -16.13 -7.60
N ALA A 58 5.61 -15.06 -8.21
CA ALA A 58 5.39 -14.98 -9.65
C ALA A 58 6.69 -15.07 -10.48
N ARG A 59 7.85 -14.74 -9.90
CA ARG A 59 9.18 -14.96 -10.52
C ARG A 59 9.76 -16.35 -10.27
N SER A 60 9.24 -17.08 -9.29
CA SER A 60 9.79 -18.39 -8.90
C SER A 60 9.29 -19.48 -9.83
N THR A 61 10.20 -20.10 -10.59
CA THR A 61 9.92 -21.28 -11.42
C THR A 61 9.45 -22.49 -10.61
N VAL A 62 9.75 -22.51 -9.30
CA VAL A 62 9.31 -23.57 -8.38
C VAL A 62 7.78 -23.65 -8.29
N VAL A 63 7.07 -22.50 -8.38
CA VAL A 63 5.59 -22.48 -8.36
C VAL A 63 5.02 -23.15 -9.61
N LEU A 64 5.64 -22.91 -10.78
CA LEU A 64 5.22 -23.48 -12.07
C LEU A 64 5.50 -24.98 -12.15
N GLU A 65 6.54 -25.47 -11.48
CA GLU A 65 6.81 -26.92 -11.39
C GLU A 65 5.90 -27.63 -10.39
N GLN A 66 5.48 -26.94 -9.33
CA GLN A 66 4.67 -27.52 -8.26
C GLN A 66 3.16 -27.50 -8.54
N TYR A 67 2.69 -26.60 -9.41
CA TYR A 67 1.31 -26.53 -9.89
C TYR A 67 1.30 -26.45 -11.43
N PRO A 68 1.29 -27.60 -12.14
CA PRO A 68 1.26 -27.63 -13.61
C PRO A 68 -0.03 -27.03 -14.21
#